data_AF-A0A9E3NMQ7-F1
#
_entry.id   AF-A0A9E3NMQ7-F1
#
_cell.length_a   1.000
_cell.length_b   1.000
_cell.length_c   1.000
_cell.angle_alpha   90.00
_cell.angle_beta   90.00
_cell.angle_gamma   90.00
#
_symmetry.space_group_name_H-M   'P 1'
#
loop_
_entity.id
_entity.type
_entity.pdbx_description
1 polymer ?
#
loop_
_entity_poly.entity_id
_entity_poly.type
_entity_poly.pdbx_seq_one_letter_code
_entity_poly.pdbx_strand_id
1 'polypeptide(L)'
;MKTVLIIFIRSGKGRKDRISLLSTLALDYVKHYIGLYQPKEWLFEGINGGQYSSRSINRFIHRYCKAAGILKRVSAHTLRHSFATHLLERGTDLRYIQTLLGHESSRTTERYTHVTKRGFDKLISPLDYLNQELILDTNKGI
;
A
#
# COMPACT_ATOMS: atom_id res chain seq x y z
N MET A 1 16.37 16.11 1.35
CA MET A 1 15.68 15.05 0.57
C MET A 1 15.12 14.02 1.54
N LYS A 2 13.86 13.56 1.36
CA LYS A 2 13.32 12.44 2.15
C LYS A 2 13.88 11.13 1.58
N THR A 3 14.57 10.35 2.40
CA THR A 3 15.01 9.00 2.03
C THR A 3 13.81 8.05 2.04
N VAL A 4 13.60 7.34 0.94
CA VAL A 4 12.57 6.29 0.83
C VAL A 4 13.24 4.94 0.99
N LEU A 5 12.84 4.19 2.01
CA LEU A 5 13.28 2.81 2.20
C LEU A 5 12.34 1.86 1.44
N ILE A 6 12.92 0.88 0.77
CA ILE A 6 12.19 -0.09 -0.04
C ILE A 6 12.55 -1.52 0.37
N ILE A 7 11.62 -2.44 0.12
CA ILE A 7 11.85 -3.88 0.21
C ILE A 7 11.65 -4.50 -1.17
N PHE A 8 12.59 -5.34 -1.59
CA PHE A 8 12.51 -6.09 -2.84
C PHE A 8 11.89 -7.46 -2.61
N ILE A 9 10.83 -7.76 -3.35
CA ILE A 9 10.09 -9.01 -3.27
C ILE A 9 10.38 -9.80 -4.55
N ARG A 10 11.18 -10.86 -4.42
CA ARG A 10 11.55 -11.75 -5.52
C ARG A 10 10.48 -12.80 -5.78
N SER A 11 10.18 -13.06 -7.05
CA SER A 11 9.33 -14.15 -7.52
C SER A 11 8.01 -14.27 -6.76
N GLY A 12 7.31 -13.14 -6.57
CA GLY A 12 6.03 -13.16 -5.87
C GLY A 12 4.91 -13.79 -6.71
N LYS A 13 3.64 -13.41 -6.46
CA LYS A 13 2.50 -13.94 -7.23
C LYS A 13 2.74 -13.74 -8.74
N GLY A 14 2.62 -14.81 -9.53
CA GLY A 14 2.90 -14.79 -10.98
C GLY A 14 4.38 -14.84 -11.35
N ARG A 15 5.29 -15.15 -10.40
CA ARG A 15 6.75 -15.12 -10.56
C ARG A 15 7.31 -13.75 -10.96
N LYS A 16 6.61 -12.67 -10.59
CA LYS A 16 7.05 -11.30 -10.87
C LYS A 16 7.72 -10.68 -9.66
N ASP A 17 8.84 -10.05 -9.93
CA ASP A 17 9.56 -9.22 -8.97
C ASP A 17 8.83 -7.89 -8.78
N ARG A 18 8.92 -7.32 -7.58
CA ARG A 18 8.39 -5.99 -7.28
C ARG A 18 9.11 -5.34 -6.12
N ILE A 19 9.03 -4.02 -6.05
CA ILE A 19 9.42 -3.23 -4.88
C ILE A 19 8.18 -2.85 -4.08
N SER A 20 8.32 -2.76 -2.77
CA SER A 20 7.31 -2.17 -1.89
C SER A 20 7.96 -1.21 -0.91
N LEU A 21 7.15 -0.38 -0.24
CA LEU A 21 7.64 0.55 0.76
C LEU A 21 8.00 -0.22 2.04
N LEU A 22 9.12 0.16 2.65
CA LEU A 22 9.52 -0.29 3.97
C LEU A 22 9.57 0.93 4.89
N SER A 23 8.81 0.94 5.99
CA SER A 23 8.93 2.02 6.97
C SER A 23 10.20 1.84 7.81
N THR A 24 10.76 2.94 8.31
CA THR A 24 11.88 2.90 9.27
C THR A 24 11.53 2.05 10.49
N LEU A 25 10.31 2.22 11.02
CA LEU A 25 9.79 1.43 12.13
C LEU A 25 9.79 -0.09 11.82
N ALA A 26 9.33 -0.48 10.63
CA ALA A 26 9.34 -1.89 10.24
C ALA A 26 10.77 -2.43 10.10
N LEU A 27 11.68 -1.63 9.54
CA LEU A 27 13.09 -1.99 9.45
C LEU A 27 13.72 -2.21 10.83
N ASP A 28 13.39 -1.37 11.82
CA ASP A 28 13.91 -1.52 13.18
C ASP A 28 13.45 -2.84 13.83
N TYR A 29 12.17 -3.20 13.67
CA TYR A 29 11.67 -4.51 14.12
C TYR A 29 12.31 -5.68 13.37
N VAL A 30 12.55 -5.55 12.07
CA VAL A 30 13.24 -6.59 11.28
C VAL A 30 14.69 -6.76 11.76
N LYS A 31 15.42 -5.66 12.01
CA LYS A 31 16.78 -5.71 12.56
C LYS A 31 16.81 -6.38 13.93
N HIS A 32 15.89 -6.01 14.80
CA HIS A 32 15.75 -6.62 16.12
C HIS A 32 15.47 -8.12 16.02
N TYR A 33 14.55 -8.51 15.14
CA TYR A 33 14.26 -9.92 14.86
C TYR A 33 15.49 -10.68 14.37
N ILE A 34 16.25 -10.13 13.40
CA ILE A 34 17.46 -10.79 12.88
C ILE A 34 18.49 -10.98 13.99
N GLY A 35 18.67 -9.99 14.86
CA GLY A 35 19.61 -10.08 15.99
C GLY A 35 19.25 -11.18 16.99
N LEU A 36 17.95 -11.36 17.27
CA LEU A 36 17.46 -12.36 18.23
C LEU A 36 17.41 -13.78 17.66
N TYR A 37 16.92 -13.94 16.43
CA TYR A 37 16.59 -15.24 15.86
C TYR A 37 17.63 -15.76 14.87
N GLN A 38 18.50 -14.89 14.34
CA GLN A 38 19.58 -15.24 13.42
C GLN A 38 19.16 -16.23 12.31
N PRO A 39 18.11 -15.89 11.52
CA PRO A 39 17.61 -16.78 10.48
C PRO A 39 18.69 -17.09 9.43
N LYS A 40 18.64 -18.28 8.82
CA LYS A 40 19.68 -18.79 7.92
C LYS A 40 19.28 -18.76 6.45
N GLU A 41 18.04 -19.10 6.14
CA GLU A 41 17.56 -19.29 4.76
C GLU A 41 16.46 -18.29 4.38
N TRP A 42 15.50 -18.06 5.29
CA TRP A 42 14.37 -17.17 5.05
C TRP A 42 14.38 -16.00 6.03
N LEU A 43 13.99 -14.80 5.60
CA LEU A 43 13.92 -13.65 6.52
C LEU A 43 13.05 -13.94 7.75
N PHE A 44 11.98 -14.72 7.58
CA PHE A 44 11.17 -15.24 8.67
C PHE A 44 11.07 -16.76 8.55
N GLU A 45 11.49 -17.47 9.59
CA GLU A 45 11.56 -18.93 9.61
C GLU A 45 10.47 -19.54 10.49
N GLY A 46 10.01 -20.74 10.12
CA GLY A 46 9.18 -21.58 10.98
C GLY A 46 9.92 -22.06 12.23
N ILE A 47 9.18 -22.57 13.21
CA ILE A 47 9.76 -23.15 14.44
C ILE A 47 10.76 -24.27 14.12
N ASN A 48 10.51 -25.03 13.05
CA ASN A 48 11.38 -26.12 12.60
C ASN A 48 12.31 -25.70 11.44
N GLY A 49 12.54 -24.39 11.27
CA GLY A 49 13.19 -23.83 10.08
C GLY A 49 12.27 -23.71 8.86
N GLY A 50 12.85 -23.38 7.71
CA GLY A 50 12.13 -23.19 6.44
C GLY A 50 11.21 -21.97 6.43
N GLN A 51 10.53 -21.74 5.30
CA GLN A 51 9.70 -20.55 5.11
C GLN A 51 8.54 -20.47 6.11
N TYR A 52 8.39 -19.33 6.79
CA TYR A 52 7.25 -19.10 7.69
C TYR A 52 5.92 -19.16 6.93
N SER A 53 5.02 -20.07 7.34
CA SER A 53 3.83 -20.38 6.55
C SER A 53 2.78 -19.26 6.58
N SER A 54 2.10 -19.04 5.45
CA SER A 54 0.95 -18.14 5.36
C SER A 54 -0.17 -18.47 6.35
N ARG A 55 -0.35 -19.75 6.70
CA ARG A 55 -1.33 -20.19 7.70
C ARG A 55 -0.92 -19.76 9.11
N SER A 56 0.37 -19.85 9.43
CA SER A 56 0.93 -19.37 10.70
C SER A 56 0.79 -17.86 10.85
N ILE A 57 1.03 -17.09 9.77
CA ILE A 57 0.80 -15.63 9.75
C ILE A 57 -0.66 -15.30 10.08
N ASN A 58 -1.62 -15.93 9.41
CA ASN A 58 -3.03 -15.63 9.67
C ASN A 58 -3.49 -16.08 11.06
N ARG A 59 -2.95 -17.18 11.60
CA ARG A 59 -3.21 -17.61 12.98
C ARG A 59 -2.66 -16.61 13.99
N PHE A 60 -1.45 -16.10 13.75
CA PHE A 60 -0.84 -15.03 14.54
C PHE A 60 -1.74 -13.79 14.53
N ILE A 61 -2.12 -13.29 13.35
CA ILE A 61 -3.02 -12.12 13.21
C ILE A 61 -4.32 -12.34 13.98
N HIS A 62 -4.96 -13.50 13.80
CA HIS A 62 -6.23 -13.80 14.47
C HIS A 62 -6.09 -13.80 16.00
N ARG A 63 -5.02 -14.39 16.54
CA ARG A 63 -4.72 -14.40 17.98
C ARG A 63 -4.64 -12.98 18.54
N TYR A 64 -3.89 -12.10 17.88
CA TYR A 64 -3.72 -10.72 18.34
C TYR A 64 -4.97 -9.85 18.13
N CYS A 65 -5.74 -10.08 17.07
CA CYS A 65 -7.04 -9.44 16.91
C CYS A 65 -8.01 -9.82 18.03
N LYS A 66 -8.06 -11.10 18.42
CA LYS A 66 -8.87 -11.55 19.55
C LYS A 66 -8.41 -10.89 20.86
N ALA A 67 -7.10 -10.83 21.12
CA ALA A 67 -6.54 -10.18 22.30
C ALA A 67 -6.85 -8.67 22.33
N ALA A 68 -6.89 -8.01 21.17
CA ALA A 68 -7.21 -6.59 21.03
C ALA A 68 -8.72 -6.28 21.00
N GLY A 69 -9.60 -7.28 21.18
CA GLY A 69 -11.06 -7.08 21.13
C GLY A 69 -11.61 -6.80 19.72
N ILE A 70 -10.84 -7.08 18.66
CA ILE A 70 -11.28 -6.89 17.28
C ILE A 70 -12.15 -8.08 16.86
N LEU A 71 -13.46 -7.84 16.80
CA LEU A 71 -14.47 -8.86 16.46
C LEU A 71 -14.51 -9.19 14.96
N LYS A 72 -13.99 -8.29 14.11
CA LYS A 72 -13.96 -8.49 12.65
C LYS A 72 -12.94 -9.56 12.27
N ARG A 73 -13.25 -10.31 11.21
CA ARG A 73 -12.29 -11.27 10.64
C ARG A 73 -11.16 -10.52 9.93
N VAL A 74 -9.98 -10.51 10.54
CA VAL A 74 -8.76 -9.90 9.97
C VAL A 74 -7.80 -10.98 9.50
N SER A 75 -7.18 -10.74 8.34
CA SER A 75 -6.17 -11.58 7.71
C SER A 75 -5.03 -10.70 7.19
N ALA A 76 -3.94 -11.32 6.72
CA ALA A 76 -2.86 -10.59 6.04
C ALA A 76 -3.38 -9.81 4.81
N HIS A 77 -4.41 -10.34 4.13
CA HIS A 77 -5.04 -9.64 3.00
C HIS A 77 -5.83 -8.41 3.45
N THR A 78 -6.50 -8.48 4.60
CA THR A 78 -7.19 -7.34 5.21
C THR A 78 -6.20 -6.21 5.52
N LEU A 79 -5.06 -6.53 6.16
CA LEU A 79 -4.01 -5.56 6.46
C LEU A 79 -3.43 -4.92 5.19
N ARG A 80 -3.24 -5.71 4.12
CA ARG A 80 -2.82 -5.19 2.80
C ARG A 80 -3.81 -4.18 2.23
N HIS A 81 -5.11 -4.43 2.37
CA HIS A 81 -6.13 -3.49 1.91
C HIS A 81 -6.15 -2.22 2.72
N SER A 82 -6.06 -2.31 4.06
CA SER A 82 -5.95 -1.12 4.91
C SER A 82 -4.74 -0.26 4.53
N PHE A 83 -3.60 -0.88 4.25
CA PHE A 83 -2.42 -0.16 3.75
C PHE A 83 -2.69 0.58 2.44
N ALA A 84 -3.30 -0.09 1.46
CA ALA A 84 -3.66 0.50 0.18
C ALA A 84 -4.64 1.69 0.33
N THR A 85 -5.69 1.50 1.13
CA THR A 85 -6.69 2.52 1.42
C THR A 85 -6.05 3.74 2.08
N HIS A 86 -5.16 3.58 3.06
CA HIS A 86 -4.49 4.70 3.71
C HIS A 86 -3.56 5.47 2.78
N LEU A 87 -2.90 4.80 1.83
CA LEU A 87 -2.12 5.49 0.79
C LEU A 87 -3.04 6.34 -0.09
N LEU A 88 -4.17 5.79 -0.51
CA LEU A 88 -5.14 6.47 -1.36
C LEU A 88 -5.80 7.66 -0.64
N GLU A 89 -6.21 7.50 0.62
CA GLU A 89 -6.79 8.57 1.46
C GLU A 89 -5.84 9.76 1.64
N ARG A 90 -4.52 9.50 1.62
CA ARG A 90 -3.44 10.50 1.65
C ARG A 90 -3.12 11.10 0.28
N GLY A 91 -3.87 10.75 -0.76
CA GLY A 91 -3.71 11.29 -2.12
C GLY A 91 -2.61 10.62 -2.94
N THR A 92 -2.17 9.42 -2.56
CA THR A 92 -1.21 8.66 -3.39
C THR A 92 -1.92 8.18 -4.66
N ASP A 93 -1.30 8.39 -5.83
CA ASP A 93 -1.85 7.95 -7.11
C ASP A 93 -2.11 6.44 -7.11
N LEU A 94 -3.26 6.07 -7.67
CA LEU A 94 -3.74 4.70 -7.72
C LEU A 94 -2.78 3.77 -8.49
N ARG A 95 -2.15 4.26 -9.56
CA ARG A 95 -1.15 3.50 -10.33
C ARG A 95 0.07 3.17 -9.48
N TYR A 96 0.56 4.12 -8.67
CA TYR A 96 1.67 3.84 -7.75
C TYR A 96 1.28 2.78 -6.70
N ILE A 97 0.07 2.87 -6.15
CA ILE A 97 -0.45 1.87 -5.20
C ILE A 97 -0.53 0.48 -5.87
N GLN A 98 -1.01 0.39 -7.11
CA GLN A 98 -1.07 -0.88 -7.85
C GLN A 98 0.30 -1.51 -8.04
N THR A 99 1.29 -0.70 -8.45
CA THR A 99 2.68 -1.16 -8.62
C THR A 99 3.25 -1.67 -7.30
N LEU A 100 3.07 -0.95 -6.19
CA LEU A 100 3.55 -1.34 -4.87
C LEU A 100 2.95 -2.65 -4.36
N LEU A 101 1.70 -2.95 -4.73
CA LEU A 101 0.96 -4.15 -4.30
C LEU A 101 1.10 -5.32 -5.27
N GLY A 102 1.60 -5.10 -6.49
CA GLY A 102 1.79 -6.14 -7.50
C GLY A 102 0.48 -6.69 -8.05
N HIS A 103 -0.54 -5.86 -8.26
CA HIS A 103 -1.81 -6.27 -8.85
C HIS A 103 -1.76 -6.12 -10.38
N GLU A 104 -1.92 -7.23 -11.12
CA GLU A 104 -2.01 -7.21 -12.60
C GLU A 104 -3.41 -6.86 -13.14
N SER A 105 -4.44 -6.93 -12.31
CA SER A 105 -5.82 -6.69 -12.71
C SER A 105 -6.41 -5.50 -11.95
N SER A 106 -6.95 -4.54 -12.70
CA SER A 106 -7.68 -3.36 -12.21
C SER A 106 -8.90 -3.71 -11.34
N ARG A 107 -9.42 -4.95 -11.39
CA ARG A 107 -10.64 -5.38 -10.69
C ARG A 107 -10.53 -5.37 -9.16
N THR A 108 -9.33 -5.52 -8.60
CA THR A 108 -9.10 -5.31 -7.14
C THR A 108 -8.85 -3.85 -6.78
N THR A 109 -8.68 -3.00 -7.80
CA THR A 109 -8.37 -1.59 -7.70
C THR A 109 -9.63 -0.72 -7.84
N GLU A 110 -10.62 -1.14 -8.64
CA GLU A 110 -11.96 -0.53 -8.70
C GLU A 110 -12.66 -0.51 -7.33
N ARG A 111 -12.34 -1.45 -6.44
CA ARG A 111 -12.88 -1.38 -5.08
C ARG A 111 -12.28 -0.22 -4.26
N TYR A 112 -11.09 0.28 -4.61
CA TYR A 112 -10.48 1.42 -3.94
C TYR A 112 -11.05 2.77 -4.42
N THR A 113 -11.50 2.88 -5.67
CA THR A 113 -12.14 4.11 -6.17
C THR A 113 -13.46 4.41 -5.43
N HIS A 114 -14.19 3.39 -4.98
CA HIS A 114 -15.37 3.56 -4.13
C HIS A 114 -15.08 4.10 -2.72
N VAL A 115 -13.84 3.93 -2.20
CA VAL A 115 -13.50 4.34 -0.83
C VAL A 115 -13.15 5.84 -0.77
N THR A 116 -12.74 6.45 -1.88
CA THR A 116 -12.49 7.88 -1.97
C THR A 116 -13.67 8.63 -2.59
N LYS A 117 -14.57 9.14 -1.76
CA LYS A 117 -15.45 10.28 -2.10
C LYS A 117 -14.67 11.61 -2.20
N ARG A 118 -13.45 11.59 -2.72
CA ARG A 118 -12.61 12.79 -2.85
C ARG A 118 -12.27 12.95 -4.32
N GLY A 119 -12.82 13.98 -4.96
CA GLY A 119 -12.36 14.39 -6.28
C GLY A 119 -13.45 14.99 -7.16
N PHE A 120 -14.69 14.48 -7.12
CA PHE A 120 -15.75 14.97 -8.02
C PHE A 120 -16.01 16.47 -7.85
N ASP A 121 -16.09 16.92 -6.61
CA ASP A 121 -16.28 18.31 -6.19
C ASP A 121 -15.05 19.21 -6.46
N LYS A 122 -13.94 18.65 -6.95
CA LYS A 122 -12.74 19.39 -7.38
C LYS A 122 -12.43 19.22 -8.87
N LEU A 123 -13.25 18.48 -9.62
CA LEU A 123 -13.11 18.36 -11.06
C LEU A 123 -13.64 19.65 -11.70
N ILE A 124 -12.73 20.41 -12.28
CA ILE A 124 -13.05 21.55 -13.13
C ILE A 124 -13.16 21.02 -14.56
N SER A 125 -14.20 21.38 -15.30
CA SER A 125 -14.31 20.99 -16.69
C SER A 125 -13.13 21.59 -17.46
N PRO A 126 -12.44 20.83 -18.32
CA PRO A 126 -11.42 21.37 -19.20
C PRO A 126 -11.91 22.60 -20.01
N LEU A 127 -13.20 22.65 -20.36
CA LEU A 127 -13.81 23.80 -21.04
C LEU A 127 -13.93 25.05 -20.16
N ASP A 128 -14.01 24.91 -18.83
CA ASP A 128 -14.09 26.05 -17.92
C ASP A 128 -12.79 26.86 -17.88
N TYR A 129 -11.65 26.25 -18.27
CA TYR A 129 -10.38 26.96 -18.42
C TYR A 129 -10.35 27.88 -19.65
N LEU A 130 -11.17 27.61 -20.67
CA LEU A 130 -11.24 28.44 -21.87
C LEU A 130 -11.87 29.82 -21.58
N ASN A 131 -12.75 29.91 -20.58
CA ASN A 131 -13.33 31.18 -20.14
C ASN A 131 -12.33 32.08 -19.39
N GLN A 132 -11.27 31.52 -18.79
CA GLN A 132 -10.26 32.32 -18.08
C GLN A 132 -9.25 32.97 -19.04
N GLU A 133 -8.94 32.33 -20.17
CA GLU A 133 -8.11 32.94 -21.22
C GLU A 133 -8.84 34.12 -21.90
N LEU A 134 -10.16 34.04 -22.08
CA LEU A 134 -10.96 35.13 -22.66
C LEU A 134 -10.98 36.42 -21.81
N ILE A 135 -10.85 36.30 -20.48
CA ILE A 135 -10.83 37.43 -19.54
C ILE A 135 -9.44 38.08 -19.46
N LEU A 136 -8.37 37.34 -19.75
CA LEU A 136 -7.01 37.87 -19.81
C LEU A 136 -6.71 38.61 -21.12
N ASP A 137 -7.38 38.25 -22.22
CA ASP A 137 -7.25 38.94 -23.49
C ASP A 137 -8.08 40.24 -23.58
N THR A 138 -9.16 40.37 -22.82
CA THR A 138 -9.96 41.62 -22.76
C THR A 138 -9.30 42.74 -21.96
N ASN A 139 -8.32 42.44 -21.11
CA ASN A 139 -7.55 43.44 -20.33
C ASN A 139 -6.21 43.85 -20.97
N LYS A 140 -5.93 43.41 -22.21
CA LYS A 140 -4.71 43.77 -22.95
C LYS A 140 -4.90 44.90 -23.97
N GLY A 141 -6.03 45.58 -23.95
CA GLY A 141 -6.34 46.65 -24.90
C GLY A 141 -7.11 47.81 -24.31
N ILE A 142 -6.50 48.54 -23.36
CA ILE A 142 -6.62 50.00 -23.19
C ILE A 142 -5.27 50.51 -22.69
#